data_AF-A0A0F9C9Y9-F1
#
_entry.id   AF-A0A0F9C9Y9-F1
#
_cell.length_a   1.000
_cell.length_b   1.000
_cell.length_c   1.000
_cell.angle_alpha   90.00
_cell.angle_beta   90.00
_cell.angle_gamma   90.00
#
_symmetry.space_group_name_H-M   'P 1'
#
loop_
_entity.id
_entity.type
_entity.pdbx_description
1 polymer ?
#
loop_
_entity_poly.entity_id
_entity_poly.type
_entity_poly.pdbx_seq_one_letter_code
_entity_poly.pdbx_strand_id
1 'polypeptide(L)'
;MSRLYLPMGPRSKPYPFPQDARQSLLNRLWETRTLLPGARDMPVEQLRDYVQAQEAKIKQGYYGDPNPAPPKPVDPDKHRHDLGALKEYLAWKRRRGEY
;
A
#
# COMPACT_ATOMS: atom_id res chain seq x y z
N MET A 1 9.56 -19.19 2.25
CA MET A 1 9.54 -17.93 1.49
C MET A 1 10.22 -16.86 2.32
N SER A 2 11.44 -16.49 1.97
CA SER A 2 12.22 -15.50 2.71
C SER A 2 11.63 -14.11 2.46
N ARG A 3 11.06 -13.48 3.49
CA ARG A 3 10.66 -12.07 3.41
C ARG A 3 11.94 -11.23 3.40
N LEU A 4 12.33 -10.76 2.22
CA LEU A 4 13.40 -9.79 2.07
C LEU A 4 12.88 -8.45 2.60
N TYR A 5 13.19 -8.15 3.86
CA TYR A 5 12.91 -6.84 4.43
C TYR A 5 13.95 -5.87 3.89
N LEU A 6 13.57 -5.08 2.87
CA LEU A 6 14.34 -3.92 2.48
C LEU A 6 14.45 -3.02 3.73
N PRO A 7 15.66 -2.62 4.15
CA PRO A 7 15.82 -1.80 5.34
C PRO A 7 15.01 -0.53 5.15
N MET A 8 14.02 -0.26 6.01
CA MET A 8 13.25 0.99 5.97
C MET A 8 13.98 2.00 6.86
N GLY A 9 14.69 2.95 6.27
CA GLY A 9 15.44 3.96 7.00
C GLY A 9 15.79 5.15 6.12
N PRO A 10 16.30 6.27 6.68
CA PRO A 10 16.63 7.47 5.90
C PRO A 10 17.68 7.19 4.79
N ARG A 11 18.48 6.13 4.93
CA ARG A 11 19.45 5.66 3.93
C ARG A 11 18.90 4.64 2.93
N SER A 12 17.62 4.28 3.01
CA SER A 12 17.01 3.29 2.11
C SER A 12 16.46 3.87 0.82
N LYS A 13 16.57 5.21 0.66
CA LYS A 13 16.22 5.88 -0.58
C LYS A 13 17.27 5.54 -1.65
N PRO A 14 16.89 5.48 -2.94
CA PRO A 14 17.84 5.25 -4.03
C PRO A 14 19.00 6.23 -4.02
N TYR A 15 18.74 7.48 -3.60
CA TYR A 15 19.74 8.54 -3.47
C TYR A 15 19.66 9.16 -2.08
N PRO A 16 20.38 8.64 -1.06
CA PRO A 16 20.30 9.18 0.30
C PRO A 16 20.73 10.65 0.40
N PHE A 17 21.59 11.10 -0.51
CA PHE A 17 22.04 12.49 -0.64
C PHE A 17 21.84 12.96 -2.08
N PRO A 18 20.64 13.46 -2.43
CA PRO A 18 20.37 13.89 -3.81
C PRO A 18 21.19 15.14 -4.14
N GLN A 19 22.01 15.05 -5.19
CA GLN A 19 22.81 16.18 -5.67
C GLN A 19 22.07 17.00 -6.73
N ASP A 20 21.17 16.36 -7.48
CA ASP A 20 20.46 16.96 -8.59
C ASP A 20 18.94 16.94 -8.40
N ALA A 21 18.25 17.82 -9.14
CA ALA A 21 16.79 17.84 -9.19
C ALA A 21 16.19 16.47 -9.58
N ARG A 22 16.81 15.77 -10.53
CA ARG A 22 16.41 14.41 -10.95
C ARG A 22 16.46 13.42 -9.77
N GLN A 23 17.56 13.41 -9.02
CA GLN A 23 17.73 12.49 -7.89
C GLN A 23 16.72 12.79 -6.78
N SER A 24 16.42 14.07 -6.55
CA SER A 24 15.37 14.50 -5.63
C SER A 24 13.97 14.00 -6.06
N LEU A 25 13.63 14.10 -7.34
CA LEU A 25 12.36 13.59 -7.88
C LEU A 25 12.25 12.06 -7.80
N LEU A 26 13.33 11.34 -8.09
CA LEU A 26 13.37 9.87 -7.96
C LEU A 26 13.16 9.43 -6.51
N ASN A 27 13.71 10.16 -5.55
CA ASN A 27 13.45 9.91 -4.13
C ASN A 27 11.99 10.12 -3.75
N ARG A 28 11.32 11.14 -4.30
CA ARG A 28 9.89 11.36 -4.05
C ARG A 28 9.03 10.24 -4.64
N LEU A 29 9.35 9.75 -5.84
CA LEU A 29 8.70 8.55 -6.39
C LEU A 29 8.90 7.32 -5.50
N TRP A 30 10.09 7.17 -4.92
CA TRP A 30 10.35 6.11 -3.96
C TRP A 30 9.51 6.25 -2.68
N GLU A 31 9.36 7.46 -2.14
CA GLU A 31 8.53 7.74 -0.97
C GLU A 31 7.05 7.43 -1.21
N THR A 32 6.56 7.74 -2.41
CA THR A 32 5.21 7.38 -2.85
C THR A 32 5.06 5.88 -3.19
N ARG A 33 6.13 5.09 -3.05
CA ARG A 33 6.20 3.66 -3.41
C ARG A 33 5.80 3.38 -4.85
N THR A 34 6.01 4.36 -5.73
CA THR A 34 5.64 4.25 -7.14
C THR A 34 6.82 3.68 -7.93
N LEU A 35 6.60 2.55 -8.60
CA LEU A 35 7.54 2.00 -9.57
C LEU A 35 7.23 2.54 -10.97
N LEU A 36 8.06 3.46 -11.45
CA LEU A 36 7.99 3.98 -12.82
C LEU A 36 9.17 3.43 -13.64
N PRO A 37 8.93 2.50 -14.60
CA PRO A 37 9.99 1.96 -15.44
C PRO A 37 10.60 3.08 -16.30
N GLY A 38 11.93 3.10 -16.43
CA GLY A 38 12.63 4.13 -17.21
C GLY A 38 12.70 5.52 -16.56
N ALA A 39 12.25 5.69 -15.31
CA ALA A 39 12.28 6.98 -14.60
C ALA A 39 13.69 7.59 -14.50
N ARG A 40 14.73 6.75 -14.53
CA ARG A 40 16.13 7.19 -14.48
C ARG A 40 16.54 7.99 -15.72
N ASP A 41 16.01 7.64 -16.89
CA ASP A 41 16.42 8.22 -18.18
C ASP A 41 15.40 9.23 -18.72
N MET A 42 14.23 9.32 -18.08
CA MET A 42 13.15 10.24 -18.45
C MET A 42 13.57 11.72 -18.37
N PRO A 43 13.05 12.62 -19.23
CA PRO A 43 13.22 14.06 -19.08
C PRO A 43 12.76 14.55 -17.70
N VAL A 44 13.46 15.52 -17.13
CA VAL A 44 13.19 16.03 -15.76
C VAL A 44 11.79 16.64 -15.65
N GLU A 45 11.33 17.32 -16.69
CA GLU A 45 9.99 17.92 -16.75
C GLU A 45 8.90 16.84 -16.67
N GLN A 46 9.00 15.81 -17.52
CA GLN A 46 8.06 14.68 -17.48
C GLN A 46 8.09 13.97 -16.12
N LEU A 47 9.29 13.75 -15.56
CA LEU A 47 9.43 13.13 -14.25
C LEU A 47 8.73 13.95 -13.16
N ARG A 48 8.83 15.28 -13.22
CA ARG A 48 8.17 16.20 -12.30
C ARG A 48 6.65 16.10 -12.38
N ASP A 49 6.10 16.06 -13.59
CA ASP A 49 4.65 15.95 -13.80
C ASP A 49 4.11 14.64 -13.23
N TYR A 50 4.84 13.54 -13.46
CA TYR A 50 4.49 12.24 -12.89
C TYR A 50 4.53 12.23 -11.36
N VAL A 51 5.57 12.81 -10.75
CA VAL A 51 5.68 12.93 -9.30
C VAL A 51 4.47 13.70 -8.74
N GLN A 52 4.15 14.85 -9.33
CA GLN A 52 3.02 15.67 -8.89
C GLN A 52 1.68 14.92 -9.01
N ALA A 53 1.46 14.21 -10.11
CA ALA A 53 0.25 13.43 -10.31
C ALA A 53 0.11 12.32 -9.25
N GLN A 54 1.20 11.63 -8.88
CA GLN A 54 1.15 10.60 -7.85
C GLN A 54 0.96 11.16 -6.45
N GLU A 55 1.65 12.25 -6.11
CA GLU A 55 1.45 12.96 -4.84
C GLU A 55 -0.01 13.44 -4.70
N ALA A 56 -0.62 13.94 -5.79
CA ALA A 56 -2.03 14.33 -5.80
C ALA A 56 -2.96 13.14 -5.55
N LYS A 57 -2.73 11.99 -6.18
CA LYS A 57 -3.52 10.76 -5.96
C LYS A 57 -3.44 10.28 -4.51
N ILE A 58 -2.27 10.35 -3.90
CA ILE A 58 -2.08 9.99 -2.48
C ILE A 58 -2.85 10.95 -1.58
N LYS A 59 -2.75 12.27 -1.83
CA LYS A 59 -3.53 13.28 -1.07
C LYS A 59 -5.03 13.08 -1.21
N GLN A 60 -5.50 12.64 -2.38
CA GLN A 60 -6.91 12.32 -2.65
C GLN A 60 -7.35 10.97 -2.04
N GLY A 61 -6.45 10.22 -1.40
CA GLY A 61 -6.77 8.93 -0.78
C GLY A 61 -7.01 7.79 -1.78
N TYR A 62 -6.59 7.94 -3.04
CA TYR A 62 -6.89 6.99 -4.12
C TYR A 62 -6.40 5.56 -3.84
N TYR A 63 -5.27 5.41 -3.13
CA TYR A 63 -4.65 4.11 -2.86
C TYR A 63 -4.99 3.53 -1.47
N GLY A 64 -5.89 4.17 -0.72
CA GLY A 64 -6.14 3.83 0.68
C GLY A 64 -4.96 4.18 1.59
N ASP A 65 -5.11 3.96 2.90
CA ASP A 65 -4.07 4.28 3.87
C ASP A 65 -2.91 3.26 3.75
N PRO A 66 -1.69 3.67 3.35
CA PRO A 66 -0.57 2.75 3.12
C PRO A 66 -0.03 2.11 4.41
N ASN A 67 -0.54 2.54 5.57
CA ASN A 67 -0.28 1.94 6.87
C ASN A 67 -1.60 1.83 7.62
N PRO A 68 -2.47 0.87 7.23
CA PRO A 68 -3.77 0.74 7.86
C PRO A 68 -3.56 0.52 9.34
N ALA A 69 -4.30 1.26 10.17
CA ALA A 69 -4.29 1.04 11.61
C ALA A 69 -4.53 -0.46 11.88
N PRO A 70 -3.78 -1.08 12.82
CA PRO A 70 -4.02 -2.47 13.16
C PRO A 70 -5.51 -2.65 13.49
N PRO A 71 -6.15 -3.72 13.01
CA PRO A 71 -7.57 -3.94 13.24
C PRO A 71 -7.84 -3.82 14.73
N LYS A 72 -8.87 -3.04 15.09
CA LYS A 72 -9.27 -2.86 16.49
C LYS A 72 -9.45 -4.26 17.11
N PRO A 73 -9.01 -4.47 18.37
CA PRO A 73 -9.25 -5.73 19.04
C PRO A 73 -10.74 -6.03 18.99
N VAL A 74 -11.09 -7.14 18.35
CA VAL A 74 -12.47 -7.60 18.27
C VAL A 74 -12.85 -8.09 19.65
N ASP A 75 -13.99 -7.63 20.17
CA ASP A 75 -14.56 -8.15 21.40
C ASP A 75 -14.74 -9.68 21.25
N PRO A 76 -14.11 -10.49 22.12
CA PRO A 76 -14.12 -11.95 21.98
C PRO A 76 -15.53 -12.54 21.98
N ASP A 77 -16.49 -11.92 22.68
CA ASP A 77 -17.87 -12.40 22.71
C ASP A 77 -18.59 -12.12 21.39
N LYS A 78 -18.40 -10.92 20.84
CA LYS A 78 -18.92 -10.58 19.51
C LYS A 78 -18.35 -11.50 18.43
N HIS A 79 -17.06 -11.80 18.50
CA HIS A 79 -16.41 -12.70 17.55
C HIS A 79 -17.00 -14.12 17.59
N ARG A 80 -17.35 -14.63 18.78
CA ARG A 80 -18.00 -15.95 18.94
C ARG A 80 -19.40 -15.96 18.34
N HIS A 81 -20.18 -14.91 18.54
CA HIS A 81 -21.51 -14.77 17.95
C HIS A 81 -21.46 -14.72 16.41
N ASP A 82 -20.52 -13.94 15.85
CA ASP A 82 -20.33 -13.83 14.40
C ASP A 82 -19.94 -15.19 13.77
N LEU A 83 -19.06 -15.93 14.43
CA LEU A 83 -18.68 -17.29 14.00
C LEU A 83 -19.83 -18.29 14.11
N GLY A 84 -20.67 -18.17 15.15
CA GLY A 84 -21.88 -18.98 15.32
C GLY A 84 -22.87 -18.75 14.18
N ALA A 85 -23.17 -17.49 13.90
CA ALA A 85 -24.08 -17.09 12.82
C ALA A 85 -23.58 -17.56 11.45
N LEU A 86 -22.28 -17.44 11.17
CA LEU A 86 -21.67 -17.95 9.93
C LEU A 86 -21.80 -19.48 9.81
N LYS A 87 -21.59 -20.22 10.90
CA LYS A 87 -21.76 -21.68 10.91
C LYS A 87 -23.21 -22.08 10.65
N GLU A 88 -24.16 -21.41 11.28
CA GLU A 88 -25.59 -21.67 11.06
C GLU A 88 -26.02 -21.36 9.63
N TYR A 89 -25.57 -20.24 9.08
CA TYR A 89 -25.83 -19.87 7.69
C TYR A 89 -25.24 -20.88 6.71
N LEU A 90 -23.99 -21.30 6.89
CA LEU A 90 -23.38 -22.34 6.06
C LEU A 90 -24.10 -23.69 6.19
N ALA A 91 -24.54 -24.06 7.39
CA ALA A 91 -25.31 -25.27 7.63
C ALA A 91 -26.71 -25.21 7.00
N TRP A 92 -27.34 -24.02 6.98
CA TRP A 92 -28.60 -23.79 6.28
C TRP A 92 -28.41 -23.87 4.76
N LYS A 93 -27.36 -23.23 4.21
CA LYS A 93 -27.06 -23.25 2.78
C LYS A 93 -26.78 -24.67 2.27
N ARG A 94 -26.02 -25.46 3.04
CA ARG A 94 -25.76 -26.88 2.78
C ARG A 94 -27.04 -27.72 2.81
N ARG A 95 -27.99 -27.41 3.70
CA ARG A 95 -29.30 -28.09 3.76
C ARG A 95 -30.21 -27.76 2.59
N ARG A 96 -30.09 -26.56 2.01
CA ARG A 96 -30.88 -26.14 0.84
C ARG A 96 -30.29 -26.54 -0.51
N GLY A 97 -29.09 -27.12 -0.54
CA GLY A 97 -28.44 -27.51 -1.80
C GLY A 97 -28.00 -26.33 -2.67
N GLU A 98 -27.95 -25.13 -2.09
CA GLU A 98 -27.44 -23.93 -2.76
C GLU A 98 -25.89 -23.99 -2.74
N TYR A 99 -25.30 -24.71 -3.69
CA TYR A 99 -23.85 -24.72 -3.93
C TYR A 99 -23.49 -23.86 -5.13
#